data_AF-A0A3S8U303-F1
#
_entry.id   AF-A0A3S8U303-F1
#
_cell.length_a   1.000
_cell.length_b   1.000
_cell.length_c   1.000
_cell.angle_alpha   90.00
_cell.angle_beta   90.00
_cell.angle_gamma   90.00
#
_symmetry.space_group_name_H-M   'P 1'
#
loop_
_entity.id
_entity.type
_entity.pdbx_description
1 polymer ?
#
loop_
_entity_poly.entity_id
_entity_poly.type
_entity_poly.pdbx_seq_one_letter_code
_entity_poly.pdbx_strand_id
1 'polypeptide(L)'
;MRTRLAFLLCALPALPLQAASCGIDLAGVEARIADLEGRYGLVLSDIGCDMPTVAAHQLMCTAAETPEDDLWRMGRLDDLAWVYALENATGQEVDLYSPPRDADFLAARDACTDAACLCAVLIDHTNASLGGTSPYPQ
;
A
#
# COMPACT_ATOMS: atom_id res chain seq x y z
N MET A 1 5.69 -18.03 61.47
CA MET A 1 6.40 -18.47 60.25
C MET A 1 5.82 -17.68 59.07
N ARG A 2 6.62 -16.83 58.43
CA ARG A 2 6.22 -15.95 57.32
C ARG A 2 6.74 -16.54 56.01
N THR A 3 5.86 -17.12 55.20
CA THR A 3 6.20 -17.56 53.85
C THR A 3 5.93 -16.42 52.89
N ARG A 4 6.99 -15.74 52.42
CA ARG A 4 6.90 -14.74 51.35
C ARG A 4 6.86 -15.48 50.02
N LEU A 5 5.70 -15.50 49.37
CA LEU A 5 5.58 -15.94 47.98
C LEU A 5 6.10 -14.80 47.08
N ALA A 6 7.26 -15.01 46.48
CA ALA A 6 7.78 -14.11 45.46
C ALA A 6 7.07 -14.41 44.12
N PHE A 7 6.18 -13.52 43.70
CA PHE A 7 5.63 -13.53 42.35
C PHE A 7 6.71 -12.98 41.40
N LEU A 8 7.39 -13.87 40.66
CA LEU A 8 8.22 -13.47 39.53
C LEU A 8 7.30 -13.12 38.35
N LEU A 9 7.13 -11.84 38.06
CA LEU A 9 6.62 -11.39 36.76
C LEU A 9 7.68 -11.70 35.71
N CYS A 10 7.43 -12.70 34.86
CA CYS A 10 8.16 -12.87 33.61
C CYS A 10 7.69 -11.78 32.63
N ALA A 11 8.46 -10.72 32.50
CA ALA A 11 8.32 -9.79 31.39
C ALA A 11 8.80 -10.50 30.11
N LEU A 12 7.87 -10.99 29.31
CA LEU A 12 8.16 -11.40 27.93
C LEU A 12 8.52 -10.13 27.14
N PRO A 13 9.72 -10.02 26.56
CA PRO A 13 9.99 -8.94 25.61
C PRO A 13 9.08 -9.17 24.40
N ALA A 14 8.13 -8.26 24.18
CA ALA A 14 7.43 -8.18 22.90
C ALA A 14 8.50 -7.88 21.84
N LEU A 15 8.78 -8.86 20.98
CA LEU A 15 9.61 -8.63 19.81
C LEU A 15 8.91 -7.55 18.97
N PRO A 16 9.59 -6.47 18.56
CA PRO A 16 8.99 -5.52 17.65
C PRO A 16 8.59 -6.29 16.39
N LEU A 17 7.30 -6.23 16.04
CA LEU A 17 6.83 -6.64 14.73
C LEU A 17 7.52 -5.66 13.75
N GLN A 18 8.68 -6.03 13.20
CA GLN A 18 9.28 -5.24 12.14
C GLN A 18 8.28 -5.24 10.98
N ALA A 19 7.73 -4.06 10.66
CA ALA A 19 7.02 -3.86 9.41
C ALA A 19 7.96 -4.33 8.29
N ALA A 20 7.49 -5.30 7.50
CA ALA A 20 8.27 -5.82 6.40
C ALA A 20 8.38 -4.72 5.34
N SER A 21 9.54 -4.07 5.25
CA SER A 21 9.84 -3.12 4.17
C SER A 21 9.88 -3.86 2.83
N CYS A 22 9.32 -3.24 1.80
CA CYS A 22 9.32 -3.79 0.44
C CYS A 22 10.70 -3.70 -0.26
N GLY A 23 11.71 -3.07 0.37
CA GLY A 23 13.05 -2.94 -0.20
C GLY A 23 13.10 -2.08 -1.47
N ILE A 24 12.20 -1.11 -1.57
CA ILE A 24 12.04 -0.21 -2.72
C ILE A 24 12.79 1.11 -2.56
N ASP A 25 13.00 1.83 -3.65
CA ASP A 25 13.41 3.24 -3.62
C ASP A 25 12.21 4.13 -3.28
N LEU A 26 11.98 4.36 -1.99
CA LEU A 26 10.87 5.19 -1.51
C LEU A 26 10.98 6.64 -2.03
N ALA A 27 12.19 7.18 -2.21
CA ALA A 27 12.35 8.53 -2.75
C ALA A 27 11.88 8.61 -4.22
N GLY A 28 12.17 7.57 -5.01
CA GLY A 28 11.64 7.42 -6.36
C GLY A 28 10.11 7.31 -6.40
N VAL A 29 9.52 6.56 -5.46
CA VAL A 29 8.06 6.45 -5.30
C VAL A 29 7.44 7.82 -4.97
N GLU A 30 7.95 8.52 -3.97
CA GLU A 30 7.45 9.84 -3.58
C GLU A 30 7.58 10.87 -4.71
N ALA A 31 8.69 10.85 -5.45
CA ALA A 31 8.87 11.73 -6.60
C ALA A 31 7.83 11.46 -7.70
N ARG A 32 7.50 10.19 -7.94
CA ARG A 32 6.48 9.81 -8.93
C ARG A 32 5.07 10.17 -8.46
N ILE A 33 4.75 9.98 -7.18
CA ILE A 33 3.50 10.43 -6.58
C ILE A 33 3.36 11.95 -6.80
N ALA A 34 4.38 12.73 -6.42
CA ALA A 34 4.34 14.19 -6.55
C ALA A 34 4.09 14.68 -7.99
N ASP A 35 4.65 13.99 -9.00
CA ASP A 35 4.39 14.31 -10.41
C ASP A 35 2.91 14.06 -10.80
N LEU A 36 2.34 12.95 -10.34
CA LEU A 36 0.97 12.56 -10.67
C LEU A 36 -0.09 13.33 -9.88
N GLU A 37 0.20 13.71 -8.63
CA GLU A 37 -0.77 14.34 -7.72
C GLU A 37 -1.28 15.69 -8.22
N GLY A 38 -0.50 16.41 -9.04
CA GLY A 38 -0.95 17.66 -9.65
C GLY A 38 -2.21 17.52 -10.50
N ARG A 39 -2.44 16.35 -11.10
CA ARG A 39 -3.64 16.04 -11.91
C ARG A 39 -4.57 15.05 -11.21
N TYR A 40 -4.02 14.04 -10.53
CA TYR A 40 -4.77 12.90 -10.01
C TYR A 40 -4.92 12.92 -8.49
N GLY A 41 -4.53 13.99 -7.81
CA GLY A 41 -4.51 14.06 -6.34
C GLY A 41 -5.87 13.80 -5.66
N LEU A 42 -6.99 14.00 -6.38
CA LEU A 42 -8.35 13.74 -5.90
C LEU A 42 -8.74 12.26 -5.88
N VAL A 43 -7.98 11.37 -6.55
CA VAL A 43 -8.22 9.93 -6.50
C VAL A 43 -8.05 9.48 -5.05
N LEU A 44 -9.07 8.83 -4.51
CA LEU A 44 -9.02 8.22 -3.18
C LEU A 44 -8.68 6.75 -3.31
N SER A 45 -8.08 6.16 -2.27
CA SER A 45 -7.95 4.71 -2.19
C SER A 45 -9.33 4.05 -2.11
N ASP A 46 -9.51 2.88 -2.72
CA ASP A 46 -10.72 2.07 -2.57
C ASP A 46 -10.78 1.36 -1.20
N ILE A 47 -9.69 1.36 -0.44
CA ILE A 47 -9.58 0.73 0.87
C ILE A 47 -10.08 1.68 1.97
N GLY A 48 -11.14 1.26 2.67
CA GLY A 48 -11.63 1.92 3.89
C GLY A 48 -11.06 1.30 5.17
N CYS A 49 -10.54 2.13 6.08
CA CYS A 49 -9.82 1.67 7.28
C CYS A 49 -10.62 1.60 8.58
N ASP A 50 -11.94 1.85 8.54
CA ASP A 50 -12.76 1.84 9.76
C ASP A 50 -12.83 0.43 10.40
N MET A 51 -13.01 -0.62 9.58
CA MET A 51 -13.04 -2.03 10.01
C MET A 51 -12.66 -2.98 8.87
N PRO A 52 -11.40 -3.00 8.40
CA PRO A 52 -10.99 -3.86 7.31
C PRO A 52 -11.06 -5.35 7.71
N THR A 53 -11.72 -6.16 6.88
CA THR A 53 -11.85 -7.62 7.09
C THR A 53 -10.99 -8.44 6.13
N VAL A 54 -10.55 -7.84 5.03
CA VAL A 54 -9.58 -8.41 4.09
C VAL A 54 -8.18 -8.20 4.65
N ALA A 55 -7.35 -9.25 4.69
CA ALA A 55 -6.00 -9.20 5.27
C ALA A 55 -5.12 -8.14 4.59
N ALA A 56 -5.16 -8.06 3.26
CA ALA A 56 -4.51 -7.02 2.49
C ALA A 56 -4.88 -5.60 2.95
N HIS A 57 -6.18 -5.34 3.16
CA HIS A 57 -6.66 -4.04 3.61
C HIS A 57 -6.20 -3.73 5.03
N GLN A 58 -6.16 -4.72 5.91
CA GLN A 58 -5.63 -4.56 7.27
C GLN A 58 -4.16 -4.13 7.26
N LEU A 59 -3.35 -4.76 6.40
CA LEU A 59 -1.94 -4.40 6.22
C LEU A 59 -1.80 -2.97 5.69
N MET A 60 -2.52 -2.62 4.64
CA MET A 60 -2.52 -1.27 4.06
C MET A 60 -2.99 -0.20 5.06
N CYS A 61 -4.02 -0.49 5.85
CA CYS A 61 -4.53 0.42 6.86
C CYS A 61 -3.58 0.58 8.05
N THR A 62 -2.87 -0.48 8.43
CA THR A 62 -1.81 -0.39 9.46
C THR A 62 -0.65 0.46 8.93
N ALA A 63 -0.25 0.28 7.68
CA ALA A 63 0.77 1.11 7.02
C ALA A 63 0.35 2.59 6.96
N ALA A 64 -0.94 2.88 6.73
CA ALA A 64 -1.47 4.24 6.67
C ALA A 64 -1.31 5.04 7.99
N GLU A 65 -1.18 4.36 9.13
CA GLU A 65 -0.91 5.02 10.43
C GLU A 65 0.50 5.62 10.50
N THR A 66 1.41 5.18 9.63
CA THR A 66 2.79 5.66 9.54
C THR A 66 3.03 6.23 8.14
N PRO A 67 2.98 7.56 7.93
CA PRO A 67 3.05 8.17 6.60
C PRO A 67 4.33 7.91 5.78
N GLU A 68 5.36 7.31 6.38
CA GLU A 68 6.61 6.91 5.72
C GLU A 68 6.67 5.39 5.43
N ASP A 69 5.59 4.66 5.70
CA ASP A 69 5.53 3.23 5.41
C ASP A 69 5.47 2.99 3.90
N ASP A 70 6.39 2.17 3.40
CA ASP A 70 6.53 1.83 2.00
C ASP A 70 5.20 1.35 1.41
N LEU A 71 4.46 0.47 2.09
CA LEU A 71 3.23 -0.12 1.55
C LEU A 71 2.15 0.93 1.28
N TRP A 72 1.99 1.89 2.19
CA TRP A 72 0.99 2.95 2.01
C TRP A 72 1.34 3.84 0.81
N ARG A 73 2.62 4.19 0.65
CA ARG A 73 3.09 5.00 -0.47
C ARG A 73 3.03 4.25 -1.79
N MET A 74 3.35 2.96 -1.79
CA MET A 74 3.18 2.11 -2.96
C MET A 74 1.72 2.02 -3.41
N GLY A 75 0.78 1.83 -2.48
CA GLY A 75 -0.66 1.86 -2.81
C GLY A 75 -1.13 3.20 -3.35
N ARG A 76 -0.67 4.31 -2.76
CA ARG A 76 -0.95 5.65 -3.27
C ARG A 76 -0.45 5.83 -4.69
N LEU A 77 0.79 5.41 -4.99
CA LEU A 77 1.33 5.49 -6.34
C LEU A 77 0.50 4.65 -7.32
N ASP A 78 0.11 3.44 -6.93
CA ASP A 78 -0.68 2.52 -7.75
C ASP A 78 -2.05 3.12 -8.13
N ASP A 79 -2.77 3.70 -7.16
CA ASP A 79 -4.05 4.39 -7.38
C ASP A 79 -3.94 5.49 -8.44
N LEU A 80 -2.88 6.30 -8.37
CA LEU A 80 -2.62 7.39 -9.31
C LEU A 80 -2.18 6.87 -10.68
N ALA A 81 -1.31 5.86 -10.68
CA ALA A 81 -0.75 5.25 -11.88
C ALA A 81 -1.82 4.61 -12.75
N TRP A 82 -2.76 3.89 -12.14
CA TRP A 82 -3.87 3.26 -12.87
C TRP A 82 -4.73 4.30 -13.60
N VAL A 83 -5.12 5.37 -12.92
CA VAL A 83 -5.94 6.42 -13.53
C VAL A 83 -5.18 7.10 -14.67
N TYR A 84 -3.89 7.42 -14.47
CA TYR A 84 -3.03 7.92 -15.53
C TYR A 84 -2.99 6.98 -16.75
N ALA A 85 -2.79 5.68 -16.53
CA ALA A 85 -2.73 4.70 -17.60
C ALA A 85 -4.05 4.60 -18.36
N LEU A 86 -5.17 4.60 -17.64
CA LEU A 86 -6.51 4.53 -18.22
C LEU A 86 -6.83 5.76 -19.08
N GLU A 87 -6.56 6.97 -18.58
CA GLU A 87 -6.77 8.20 -19.37
C GLU A 87 -5.89 8.22 -20.63
N ASN A 88 -4.63 7.79 -20.53
CA ASN A 88 -3.73 7.73 -21.70
C ASN A 88 -4.14 6.67 -22.72
N ALA A 89 -4.64 5.52 -22.27
CA ALA A 89 -5.07 4.44 -23.15
C ALA A 89 -6.37 4.79 -23.88
N THR A 90 -7.27 5.53 -23.23
CA THR A 90 -8.61 5.84 -23.75
C THR A 90 -8.71 7.22 -24.40
N GLY A 91 -7.83 8.14 -24.02
CA GLY A 91 -7.92 9.57 -24.38
C GLY A 91 -9.08 10.30 -23.70
N GLN A 92 -9.66 9.72 -22.65
CA GLN A 92 -10.81 10.27 -21.93
C GLN A 92 -10.44 10.59 -20.49
N GLU A 93 -10.92 11.73 -19.99
CA GLU A 93 -10.80 12.06 -18.56
C GLU A 93 -11.80 11.25 -17.75
N VAL A 94 -11.38 10.75 -16.60
CA VAL A 94 -12.24 9.98 -15.71
C VAL A 94 -12.74 10.83 -14.54
N ASP A 95 -13.83 10.40 -13.91
CA ASP A 95 -14.27 10.98 -12.64
C ASP A 95 -13.30 10.58 -11.53
N LEU A 96 -12.47 11.52 -11.07
CA LEU A 96 -11.46 11.26 -10.03
C LEU A 96 -12.06 10.92 -8.66
N TYR A 97 -13.34 11.24 -8.41
CA TYR A 97 -14.02 10.84 -7.17
C TYR A 97 -14.55 9.41 -7.21
N SER A 98 -14.66 8.83 -8.41
CA SER A 98 -15.13 7.46 -8.63
C SER A 98 -14.48 6.85 -9.88
N PRO A 99 -13.14 6.76 -9.94
CA PRO A 99 -12.47 6.26 -11.12
C PRO A 99 -12.77 4.77 -11.31
N PRO A 100 -12.82 4.28 -12.57
CA PRO A 100 -12.87 2.84 -12.83
C PRO A 100 -11.69 2.13 -12.14
N ARG A 101 -11.88 0.87 -11.76
CA ARG A 101 -10.84 0.06 -11.09
C ARG A 101 -10.54 -1.19 -11.90
N ASP A 102 -9.29 -1.64 -11.85
CA ASP A 102 -8.89 -2.92 -12.41
C ASP A 102 -9.35 -4.07 -11.49
N ALA A 103 -10.37 -4.80 -11.92
CA ALA A 103 -10.95 -5.89 -11.14
C ALA A 103 -9.97 -7.06 -10.92
N ASP A 104 -9.08 -7.32 -11.87
CA ASP A 104 -8.11 -8.43 -11.76
C ASP A 104 -7.01 -8.07 -10.75
N PHE A 105 -6.55 -6.82 -10.76
CA PHE A 105 -5.65 -6.30 -9.73
C PHE A 105 -6.28 -6.35 -8.34
N LEU A 106 -7.52 -5.87 -8.18
CA LEU A 106 -8.21 -5.89 -6.89
C LEU A 106 -8.31 -7.31 -6.34
N ALA A 107 -8.66 -8.28 -7.19
CA ALA A 107 -8.71 -9.69 -6.80
C ALA A 107 -7.34 -10.25 -6.37
N ALA A 108 -6.27 -9.91 -7.10
CA ALA A 108 -4.91 -10.33 -6.78
C ALA A 108 -4.42 -9.71 -5.46
N ARG A 109 -4.63 -8.41 -5.27
CA ARG A 109 -4.28 -7.68 -4.05
C ARG A 109 -5.04 -8.25 -2.85
N ASP A 110 -6.34 -8.44 -2.97
CA ASP A 110 -7.19 -8.87 -1.86
C ASP A 110 -6.93 -10.34 -1.46
N ALA A 111 -6.31 -11.14 -2.34
CA ALA A 111 -5.83 -12.49 -2.04
C ALA A 111 -4.54 -12.51 -1.21
N CYS A 112 -3.81 -11.38 -1.11
CA CYS A 112 -2.58 -11.31 -0.32
C CYS A 112 -2.86 -11.36 1.20
N THR A 113 -2.08 -12.18 1.90
CA THR A 113 -2.16 -12.33 3.36
C THR A 113 -0.94 -11.79 4.10
N ASP A 114 0.06 -11.29 3.36
CA ASP A 114 1.29 -10.72 3.91
C ASP A 114 1.81 -9.56 3.06
N ALA A 115 2.75 -8.82 3.63
CA ALA A 115 3.38 -7.67 3.00
C ALA A 115 4.16 -8.04 1.74
N ALA A 116 4.84 -9.19 1.71
CA ALA A 116 5.67 -9.58 0.56
C ALA A 116 4.81 -9.80 -0.70
N CYS A 117 3.66 -10.45 -0.56
CA CYS A 117 2.67 -10.57 -1.62
C CYS A 117 2.15 -9.20 -2.07
N LEU A 118 1.78 -8.33 -1.13
CA LEU A 118 1.30 -6.98 -1.44
C LEU A 118 2.34 -6.15 -2.19
N CYS A 119 3.60 -6.16 -1.74
CA CYS A 119 4.69 -5.45 -2.41
C CYS A 119 4.79 -5.91 -3.88
N ALA A 120 4.78 -7.23 -4.13
CA ALA A 120 4.90 -7.78 -5.47
C ALA A 120 3.71 -7.38 -6.37
N VAL A 121 2.47 -7.54 -5.88
CA VAL A 121 1.27 -7.20 -6.65
C VAL A 121 1.21 -5.71 -6.98
N LEU A 122 1.55 -4.83 -6.02
CA LEU A 122 1.61 -3.38 -6.25
C LEU A 122 2.71 -3.01 -7.26
N ILE A 123 3.89 -3.60 -7.15
CA ILE A 123 5.00 -3.37 -8.09
C ILE A 123 4.58 -3.76 -9.50
N ASP A 124 4.04 -4.96 -9.68
CA ASP A 124 3.67 -5.49 -11.00
C ASP A 124 2.59 -4.63 -11.68
N HIS A 125 1.54 -4.25 -10.93
CA HIS A 125 0.45 -3.45 -11.46
C HIS A 125 0.86 -2.00 -11.76
N THR A 126 1.66 -1.39 -10.88
CA THR A 126 2.21 -0.05 -11.14
C THR A 126 3.18 -0.06 -12.33
N ASN A 127 4.01 -1.10 -12.48
CA ASN A 127 4.87 -1.29 -13.66
C ASN A 127 4.06 -1.41 -14.95
N ALA A 128 2.98 -2.19 -14.95
CA ALA A 128 2.08 -2.31 -16.09
C ALA A 128 1.42 -0.96 -16.45
N SER A 129 1.12 -0.14 -15.45
CA SER A 129 0.46 1.17 -15.61
C SER A 129 1.42 2.28 -16.09
N LEU A 130 2.64 2.35 -15.54
CA LEU A 130 3.60 3.43 -15.80
C LEU A 130 4.67 3.08 -16.83
N GLY A 131 4.87 1.79 -17.12
CA GLY A 131 5.94 1.28 -17.97
C GLY A 131 7.30 1.83 -17.54
N GLY A 132 8.08 2.35 -18.49
CA GLY A 132 9.43 2.88 -18.25
C GLY A 132 9.52 4.12 -17.36
N THR A 133 8.40 4.66 -16.87
CA THR A 133 8.37 5.76 -15.89
C THR A 133 8.12 5.28 -14.46
N SER A 134 7.89 3.98 -14.27
CA SER A 134 7.76 3.37 -12.95
C SER A 134 9.07 3.50 -12.16
N PRO A 135 9.03 3.79 -10.84
CA PRO A 135 10.22 3.82 -10.00
C PRO A 135 10.69 2.40 -9.59
N TYR A 136 9.93 1.35 -9.90
CA TYR A 136 10.27 -0.01 -9.51
C TYR A 136 11.15 -0.72 -10.55
N PRO A 137 11.91 -1.76 -10.13
CA PRO A 137 12.59 -2.66 -11.06
C PRO A 137 11.64 -3.25 -12.11
N GLN A 138 12.15 -3.41 -13.33
CA GLN A 138 11.43 -3.95 -14.50
C GLN A 138 11.94 -5.34 -14.87
#